data_AF-A0A506RVY4-F1
#
_entry.id   AF-A0A506RVY4-F1
#
_cell.length_a   1.000
_cell.length_b   1.000
_cell.length_c   1.000
_cell.angle_alpha   90.00
_cell.angle_beta   90.00
_cell.angle_gamma   90.00
#
_symmetry.space_group_name_H-M   'P 1'
#
loop_
_entity.id
_entity.type
_entity.pdbx_description
1 polymer ?
#
loop_
_entity_poly.entity_id
_entity_poly.type
_entity_poly.pdbx_seq_one_letter_code
_entity_poly.pdbx_strand_id
1 'polypeptide(L)'
;MSAQSINELLFEAATLLMVGMGFVFVFLTLLIVAVNLLKVFCERFPGQEPKTLTRTPSKTARPAQVNEDKNIVAAITAAVHAHRQANR
;
A
#
# COMPACT_ATOMS: atom_id res chain seq x y z
N MET A 1 -52.38 19.17 -9.93
CA MET A 1 -51.54 19.92 -8.98
C MET A 1 -50.66 19.02 -8.11
N SER A 2 -50.98 17.74 -7.88
CA SER A 2 -50.18 16.82 -7.05
C SER A 2 -48.89 16.26 -7.69
N ALA A 3 -48.85 16.07 -9.02
CA ALA A 3 -47.67 15.53 -9.70
C ALA A 3 -46.45 16.48 -9.66
N GLN A 4 -46.70 17.79 -9.54
CA GLN A 4 -45.64 18.79 -9.45
C GLN A 4 -44.88 18.68 -8.12
N SER A 5 -45.59 18.39 -7.02
CA SER A 5 -45.01 18.20 -5.68
C SER A 5 -44.09 16.98 -5.59
N ILE A 6 -44.46 15.87 -6.25
CA ILE A 6 -43.66 14.63 -6.23
C ILE A 6 -42.37 14.83 -7.02
N ASN A 7 -42.42 15.51 -8.17
CA ASN A 7 -41.21 15.83 -8.92
C ASN A 7 -40.26 16.75 -8.13
N GLU A 8 -40.80 17.73 -7.38
CA GLU A 8 -39.99 18.57 -6.49
C GLU A 8 -39.32 17.77 -5.37
N LEU A 9 -40.08 16.91 -4.68
CA LEU A 9 -39.55 16.01 -3.63
C LEU A 9 -38.45 15.08 -4.16
N LEU A 10 -38.63 14.55 -5.36
CA LEU A 10 -37.66 13.66 -6.01
C LEU A 10 -36.39 14.42 -6.40
N PHE A 11 -36.53 15.65 -6.89
CA PHE A 11 -35.40 16.51 -7.23
C PHE A 11 -34.60 16.92 -5.98
N GLU A 12 -35.30 17.23 -4.88
CA GLU A 12 -34.68 17.56 -3.61
C GLU A 12 -33.94 16.36 -3.02
N ALA A 13 -34.56 15.17 -3.04
CA ALA A 13 -33.91 13.93 -2.62
C ALA A 13 -32.68 13.59 -3.48
N ALA A 14 -32.76 13.77 -4.81
CA ALA A 14 -31.64 13.56 -5.71
C ALA A 14 -30.49 14.54 -5.43
N THR A 15 -30.81 15.80 -5.13
CA THR A 15 -29.83 16.82 -4.75
C THR A 15 -29.13 16.44 -3.44
N LEU A 16 -29.89 16.04 -2.41
CA LEU A 16 -29.31 15.59 -1.14
C LEU A 16 -28.42 14.36 -1.29
N LEU A 17 -28.81 13.40 -2.13
CA LEU A 17 -27.99 12.22 -2.43
C LEU A 17 -26.69 12.61 -3.13
N MET A 18 -26.76 13.48 -4.14
CA MET A 18 -25.59 13.96 -4.86
C MET A 18 -24.62 14.71 -3.95
N VAL A 19 -25.15 15.57 -3.07
CA VAL A 19 -24.35 16.29 -2.06
C VAL A 19 -23.69 15.31 -1.09
N GLY A 20 -24.45 14.34 -0.56
CA GLY A 20 -23.92 13.32 0.35
C GLY A 20 -22.81 12.48 -0.30
N MET A 21 -23.03 12.03 -1.54
CA MET A 21 -22.03 11.25 -2.27
C MET A 21 -20.79 12.09 -2.64
N GLY A 22 -20.98 13.36 -3.00
CA GLY A 22 -19.89 14.30 -3.25
C GLY A 22 -19.05 14.56 -2.00
N PHE A 23 -19.68 14.77 -0.84
CA PHE A 23 -18.98 14.97 0.42
C PHE A 23 -18.16 13.75 0.82
N VAL A 24 -18.73 12.54 0.71
CA VAL A 24 -18.00 11.30 0.99
C VAL A 24 -16.82 11.14 0.03
N PHE A 25 -16.99 11.43 -1.25
CA PHE A 25 -15.90 11.37 -2.23
C PHE A 25 -14.75 12.33 -1.88
N VAL A 26 -15.07 13.59 -1.57
CA VAL A 26 -14.07 14.58 -1.14
C VAL A 26 -13.38 14.14 0.15
N PHE A 27 -14.13 13.62 1.12
CA PHE A 27 -13.59 13.15 2.39
C PHE A 27 -12.62 11.97 2.20
N LEU A 28 -13.00 10.96 1.41
CA LEU A 28 -12.12 9.83 1.09
C LEU A 28 -10.87 10.27 0.33
N THR A 29 -11.01 11.20 -0.62
CA THR A 29 -9.88 11.77 -1.36
C THR A 29 -8.92 12.46 -0.40
N LEU A 30 -9.44 13.26 0.53
CA LEU A 30 -8.63 13.93 1.56
C LEU A 30 -7.91 12.90 2.45
N LEU A 31 -8.59 11.83 2.87
CA LEU A 31 -7.95 10.75 3.65
C LEU A 31 -6.83 10.07 2.87
N ILE A 32 -7.05 9.77 1.58
CA ILE A 32 -6.02 9.18 0.72
C ILE A 32 -4.82 10.14 0.61
N VAL A 33 -5.05 11.44 0.44
CA VAL A 33 -3.98 12.45 0.42
C VAL A 33 -3.23 12.47 1.76
N ALA A 34 -3.93 12.46 2.89
CA ALA A 34 -3.32 12.45 4.21
C ALA A 34 -2.42 11.22 4.44
N VAL A 35 -2.87 10.03 4.02
CA VAL A 35 -2.07 8.79 4.10
C VAL A 35 -0.84 8.87 3.18
N ASN A 36 -0.98 9.44 1.98
CA ASN A 36 0.16 9.65 1.09
C ASN A 36 1.15 10.67 1.68
N LEU A 37 0.68 11.74 2.31
CA LEU A 37 1.53 12.69 3.03
C LEU A 37 2.29 11.99 4.16
N LEU A 38 1.61 11.13 4.93
CA LEU A 38 2.27 10.34 5.97
C LEU A 38 3.34 9.43 5.39
N LYS A 39 3.07 8.74 4.27
CA LYS A 39 4.06 7.92 3.57
C LYS A 39 5.29 8.76 3.17
N VAL A 40 5.07 9.90 2.53
CA VAL A 40 6.15 10.81 2.11
C VAL A 40 6.93 11.32 3.32
N PHE A 41 6.24 11.63 4.42
CA PHE A 41 6.87 12.08 5.66
C PHE A 41 7.74 10.97 6.28
N CYS A 42 7.25 9.73 6.33
CA CYS A 42 8.02 8.57 6.78
C CYS A 42 9.24 8.28 5.90
N GLU A 43 9.13 8.44 4.57
CA GLU A 43 10.27 8.31 3.66
C GLU A 43 11.28 9.46 3.83
N ARG A 44 10.79 10.68 4.12
CA ARG A 44 11.64 11.86 4.28
C ARG A 44 12.40 11.88 5.61
N PHE A 45 11.79 11.31 6.66
CA PHE A 45 12.38 11.13 7.98
C PHE A 45 12.47 9.63 8.31
N PRO A 46 13.43 8.90 7.70
CA PRO A 46 13.67 7.52 8.07
C PRO A 46 14.15 7.51 9.53
N GLY A 47 13.24 7.16 10.44
CA GLY A 47 13.63 6.65 11.74
C GLY A 47 14.57 5.46 11.52
N GLN A 48 15.57 5.31 12.38
CA GLN A 48 16.48 4.15 12.34
C GLN A 48 15.72 2.89 12.73
N GLU A 49 14.84 2.40 11.87
CA GLU A 49 14.26 1.07 12.00
C GLU A 49 15.13 0.07 11.25
N PRO A 50 15.49 -1.07 11.89
CA PRO A 50 16.23 -2.11 11.21
C PRO A 50 15.38 -2.62 10.05
N LYS A 51 15.96 -2.68 8.85
CA LYS A 51 15.37 -3.20 7.60
C LYS A 51 14.36 -4.31 7.87
N THR A 52 13.10 -3.96 8.04
CA THR A 52 12.00 -4.92 7.96
C THR A 52 11.90 -5.25 6.49
N LEU A 53 12.28 -6.49 6.18
CA LEU A 53 12.21 -7.08 4.86
C LEU A 53 10.87 -6.71 4.24
N THR A 54 10.90 -5.85 3.23
CA THR A 54 9.73 -5.43 2.48
C THR A 54 9.03 -6.70 2.01
N ARG A 55 7.85 -6.99 2.58
CA ARG A 55 6.96 -8.01 2.06
C ARG A 55 6.45 -7.49 0.72
N THR A 56 7.20 -7.74 -0.35
CA THR A 56 6.77 -7.51 -1.72
C THR A 56 5.44 -8.25 -1.92
N PRO A 57 4.41 -7.63 -2.51
CA PRO A 57 3.20 -8.37 -2.84
C PRO A 57 3.60 -9.48 -3.81
N SER A 58 3.27 -10.72 -3.43
CA SER A 58 3.53 -11.93 -4.20
C SER A 58 3.08 -11.73 -5.64
N LYS A 59 4.03 -11.48 -6.54
CA LYS A 59 3.81 -11.53 -7.98
C LYS A 59 4.08 -12.95 -8.40
N THR A 60 2.98 -13.69 -8.47
CA THR A 60 2.71 -14.85 -9.31
C THR A 60 3.94 -15.53 -9.93
N ALA A 61 4.17 -16.76 -9.48
CA ALA A 61 5.18 -17.71 -9.90
C ALA A 61 5.50 -17.75 -11.41
N ARG A 62 6.80 -17.73 -11.73
CA ARG A 62 7.42 -18.37 -12.90
C ARG A 62 8.89 -18.70 -12.55
N PRO A 63 9.47 -19.82 -13.03
CA PRO A 63 10.35 -20.68 -12.22
C PRO A 63 11.70 -20.01 -11.94
N ALA A 64 11.97 -19.79 -10.66
CA ALA A 64 13.21 -19.22 -10.16
C ALA A 64 14.22 -20.27 -9.65
N GLN A 65 13.98 -21.56 -9.89
CA GLN A 65 14.78 -22.66 -9.31
C GLN A 65 16.30 -22.47 -9.51
N VAL A 66 16.74 -22.02 -10.70
CA VAL A 66 18.17 -21.82 -10.98
C VAL A 66 18.77 -20.64 -10.19
N ASN A 67 17.97 -19.61 -9.87
CA ASN A 67 18.43 -18.45 -9.12
C ASN A 67 18.37 -18.67 -7.60
N GLU A 68 17.42 -19.49 -7.13
CA GLU A 68 17.35 -19.92 -5.73
C GLU A 68 18.57 -20.76 -5.36
N ASP A 69 18.95 -21.74 -6.19
CA ASP A 69 20.15 -22.56 -5.94
C ASP A 69 21.42 -21.71 -5.87
N LYS A 70 21.57 -20.74 -6.78
CA LYS A 70 22.72 -19.82 -6.77
C LYS A 70 22.76 -18.93 -5.53
N ASN A 71 21.59 -18.47 -5.06
CA ASN A 71 21.47 -17.66 -3.86
C ASN A 71 21.79 -18.48 -2.60
N ILE A 72 21.28 -19.72 -2.53
CA ILE A 72 21.55 -20.66 -1.43
C ILE A 72 23.05 -20.99 -1.37
N VAL A 73 23.68 -21.30 -2.50
CA VAL A 73 25.13 -21.58 -2.56
C VAL A 73 25.96 -20.35 -2.15
N ALA A 74 25.56 -19.14 -2.57
CA ALA A 74 26.23 -17.91 -2.15
C ALA A 74 26.08 -17.64 -0.64
N ALA A 75 24.89 -17.88 -0.07
CA ALA A 75 24.63 -17.74 1.36
C ALA A 75 25.44 -18.75 2.19
N ILE A 76 25.49 -20.01 1.76
CA ILE A 76 26.30 -21.06 2.41
C ILE A 76 27.79 -20.71 2.34
N THR A 77 28.27 -20.26 1.18
CA THR A 77 29.69 -19.87 1.00
C THR A 77 30.06 -18.70 1.91
N ALA A 78 29.19 -17.69 2.02
CA ALA A 78 29.38 -16.56 2.91
C ALA A 78 29.41 -17.00 4.39
N ALA A 79 28.52 -17.91 4.80
CA ALA A 79 28.50 -18.45 6.16
C ALA A 79 29.76 -19.24 6.51
N VAL A 80 30.24 -20.10 5.60
CA VAL A 80 31.48 -20.88 5.81
C VAL A 80 32.70 -19.96 5.85
N HIS A 81 32.76 -18.95 4.99
CA HIS A 81 33.85 -17.97 4.99
C HIS A 81 33.88 -17.16 6.28
N ALA A 82 32.72 -16.69 6.75
CA ALA A 82 32.59 -15.99 8.02
C ALA A 82 33.04 -16.87 9.20
N HIS A 83 32.67 -18.16 9.20
CA HIS A 83 33.09 -19.08 10.26
C HIS A 83 34.61 -19.34 10.26
N ARG A 84 35.23 -19.51 9.08
CA ARG A 84 36.69 -19.68 8.97
C ARG A 84 37.47 -18.43 9.36
N GLN A 85 36.91 -17.24 9.12
CA GLN A 85 37.51 -15.98 9.56
C GLN A 85 37.36 -15.77 11.07
N ALA A 86 36.25 -16.21 11.66
CA ALA A 86 36.02 -16.12 13.11
C ALA A 86 36.81 -17.18 13.92
N ASN A 87 37.20 -18.30 13.29
CA ASN A 87 37.97 -19.38 13.91
C ASN A 87 39.46 -19.37 13.50
N ARG A 88 39.99 -18.19 13.16
CA ARG A 88 41.42 -17.89 13.07
C ARG A 88 41.74 -16.79 14.06
#